data_AF-A0A832GDP0-F1
#
_entry.id   AF-A0A832GDP0-F1
#
_cell.length_a   1.000
_cell.length_b   1.000
_cell.length_c   1.000
_cell.angle_alpha   90.00
_cell.angle_beta   90.00
_cell.angle_gamma   90.00
#
_symmetry.space_group_name_H-M   'P 1'
#
loop_
_entity.id
_entity.type
_entity.pdbx_description
1 polymer ?
#
loop_
_entity_poly.entity_id
_entity_poly.type
_entity_poly.pdbx_seq_one_letter_code
_entity_poly.pdbx_strand_id
1 'polypeptide(L)'
;EHIVWDVPATGDYAVRVVRKSGGGLPLEMAAASARVLTLRQWVGGSGGSWTSASNWAGGVPNAAGAVANFLDVAAGLTDVDLSSTVRVGTVNLEGAGYRVSGGTIRLDNAGSPAEVHVLGGASHRLGSSLVLDSAVVFDIAAGAAIEAAGAISGIGGIEVGGGGTLRLSGGNTYQGPTIIRSSTIEILADSALGAADSTLVFDDGVLRILDSTAIHRPILLIGDATFEVAAGRVLQLFSPIYLDGGSRLTFSGGGRVDLNSGLVFGPPPSPLLDIQPVPEPASVMAIACAAVMCRRRRR
;
A
#
# COMPACT_ATOMS: atom_id res chain seq x y z
N GLU A 1 -6.85 8.02 -56.39
CA GLU A 1 -7.35 9.10 -55.52
C GLU A 1 -6.20 9.58 -54.65
N HIS A 2 -5.87 10.87 -54.71
CA HIS A 2 -4.91 11.47 -53.78
C HIS A 2 -5.69 11.82 -52.50
N ILE A 3 -5.39 11.14 -51.40
CA ILE A 3 -5.99 11.45 -50.11
C ILE A 3 -4.98 12.32 -49.34
N VAL A 4 -5.32 13.58 -49.16
CA VAL A 4 -4.56 14.55 -48.37
C VAL A 4 -5.15 14.60 -46.96
N TRP A 5 -4.31 14.55 -45.94
CA TRP A 5 -4.72 14.60 -44.53
C TRP A 5 -3.98 15.75 -43.83
N ASP A 6 -4.71 16.60 -43.12
CA ASP A 6 -4.12 17.62 -42.25
C ASP A 6 -3.63 16.96 -40.95
N VAL A 7 -2.32 17.02 -40.72
CA VAL A 7 -1.67 16.48 -39.53
C VAL A 7 -1.37 17.64 -38.56
N PRO A 8 -1.76 17.55 -37.27
CA PRO A 8 -1.43 18.59 -36.29
C PRO A 8 0.09 18.79 -36.12
N ALA A 9 0.50 20.01 -35.77
CA ALA A 9 1.91 20.43 -35.76
C ALA A 9 2.79 19.75 -34.68
N THR A 10 2.23 18.97 -33.77
CA THR A 10 2.98 18.30 -32.70
C THR A 10 2.48 16.88 -32.45
N GLY A 11 3.38 15.91 -32.62
CA GLY A 11 3.17 14.49 -32.36
C GLY A 11 3.84 13.60 -33.41
N ASP A 12 4.20 12.37 -33.02
CA ASP A 12 4.62 11.32 -33.96
C ASP A 12 3.41 10.47 -34.35
N TYR A 13 3.19 10.32 -35.66
CA TYR A 13 2.04 9.60 -36.20
C TYR A 13 2.51 8.41 -37.04
N ALA A 14 2.09 7.20 -36.67
CA ALA A 14 2.34 6.00 -37.46
C ALA A 14 1.09 5.60 -38.26
N VAL A 15 1.24 5.44 -39.57
CA VAL A 15 0.17 4.95 -40.45
C VAL A 15 0.31 3.43 -40.59
N ARG A 16 -0.63 2.67 -40.04
CA ARG A 16 -0.70 1.22 -40.24
C ARG A 16 -1.78 0.89 -41.27
N VAL A 17 -1.35 0.48 -42.46
CA VAL A 17 -2.27 -0.03 -43.49
C VAL A 17 -2.53 -1.51 -43.22
N VAL A 18 -3.78 -1.87 -42.89
CA VAL A 18 -4.18 -3.27 -42.68
C VAL A 18 -5.14 -3.67 -43.79
N ARG A 19 -4.80 -4.71 -44.58
CA ARG A 19 -5.75 -5.31 -45.53
C ARG A 19 -6.69 -6.23 -44.77
N LYS A 20 -8.01 -6.00 -44.89
CA LYS A 20 -9.02 -6.96 -44.46
C LYS A 20 -9.33 -7.89 -45.63
N SER A 21 -9.26 -9.20 -45.42
CA SER A 21 -9.67 -10.18 -46.42
C SER A 21 -11.19 -10.14 -46.59
N GLY A 22 -11.65 -9.65 -47.74
CA GLY A 22 -13.05 -9.72 -48.18
C GLY A 22 -13.81 -8.38 -48.10
N GLY A 23 -13.84 -7.66 -49.22
CA GLY A 23 -14.92 -6.75 -49.62
C GLY A 23 -15.17 -5.49 -48.79
N GLY A 24 -14.58 -4.37 -49.23
CA GLY A 24 -14.92 -3.00 -48.80
C GLY A 24 -13.97 -2.41 -47.76
N LEU A 25 -13.37 -1.26 -48.07
CA LEU A 25 -12.49 -0.50 -47.17
C LEU A 25 -13.31 0.53 -46.37
N PRO A 26 -13.73 0.26 -45.12
CA PRO A 26 -13.84 1.33 -44.15
C PRO A 26 -12.44 1.54 -43.55
N LEU A 27 -11.80 2.65 -43.93
CA LEU A 27 -10.64 3.18 -43.19
C LEU A 27 -11.17 3.72 -41.86
N GLU A 28 -11.24 2.86 -40.85
CA GLU A 28 -11.58 3.28 -39.50
C GLU A 28 -10.31 3.83 -38.84
N MET A 29 -10.25 5.14 -38.62
CA MET A 29 -9.34 5.69 -37.63
C MET A 29 -9.81 5.20 -36.27
N ALA A 30 -9.23 4.11 -35.79
CA ALA A 30 -9.25 3.86 -34.36
C ALA A 30 -8.45 5.02 -33.75
N ALA A 31 -9.16 6.02 -33.19
CA ALA A 31 -8.56 6.88 -32.20
C ALA A 31 -8.01 5.92 -31.14
N ALA A 32 -6.69 5.72 -31.11
CA ALA A 32 -6.05 5.30 -29.88
C ALA A 32 -6.58 6.33 -28.88
N SER A 33 -7.42 5.90 -27.93
CA SER A 33 -7.87 6.80 -26.90
C SER A 33 -6.59 7.32 -26.25
N ALA A 34 -6.23 8.56 -26.58
CA ALA A 34 -5.32 9.33 -25.78
C ALA A 34 -6.03 9.43 -24.44
N ARG A 35 -5.70 8.52 -23.52
CA ARG A 35 -5.87 8.82 -22.12
C ARG A 35 -5.02 10.06 -21.93
N VAL A 36 -5.66 11.21 -21.75
CA VAL A 36 -5.02 12.28 -20.98
C VAL A 36 -4.54 11.56 -19.72
N LEU A 37 -3.23 11.43 -19.50
CA LEU A 37 -2.70 10.90 -18.25
C LEU A 37 -3.00 11.96 -17.18
N THR A 38 -4.25 12.00 -16.72
CA THR A 38 -4.66 12.66 -15.48
C THR A 38 -4.18 11.86 -14.27
N LEU A 39 -3.63 10.67 -14.51
CA LEU A 39 -2.99 9.85 -13.51
C LEU A 39 -1.63 10.46 -13.18
N ARG A 40 -1.45 10.93 -11.95
CA ARG A 40 -0.17 11.47 -11.46
C ARG A 40 0.83 10.32 -11.38
N GLN A 41 1.56 10.08 -12.46
CA GLN A 41 2.43 8.92 -12.65
C GLN A 41 3.89 9.32 -12.77
N TRP A 42 4.76 8.59 -12.08
CA TRP A 42 6.19 8.76 -12.16
C TRP A 42 6.68 8.46 -13.59
N VAL A 43 7.40 9.42 -14.17
CA VAL A 43 8.05 9.31 -15.49
C VAL A 43 9.54 9.70 -15.45
N GLY A 44 10.09 9.91 -14.25
CA GLY A 44 11.49 10.30 -14.03
C GLY A 44 12.53 9.22 -14.33
N GLY A 45 12.22 8.21 -15.15
CA GLY A 45 13.12 7.09 -15.47
C GLY A 45 13.60 6.37 -14.20
N SER A 46 14.92 6.13 -14.11
CA SER A 46 15.57 5.44 -13.00
C SER A 46 15.76 6.27 -11.72
N GLY A 47 15.34 7.55 -11.71
CA GLY A 47 15.32 8.32 -10.48
C GLY A 47 15.23 9.83 -10.65
N GLY A 48 15.06 10.53 -9.54
CA GLY A 48 15.00 11.99 -9.50
C GLY A 48 14.14 12.53 -8.37
N SER A 49 13.92 13.85 -8.38
CA SER A 49 13.14 14.51 -7.33
C SER A 49 11.63 14.30 -7.49
N TRP A 50 10.93 13.96 -6.40
CA TRP A 50 9.46 13.95 -6.34
C TRP A 50 8.86 15.30 -6.68
N THR A 51 9.47 16.41 -6.25
CA THR A 51 8.88 17.74 -6.43
C THR A 51 9.12 18.34 -7.82
N SER A 52 9.91 17.67 -8.67
CA SER A 52 10.10 18.11 -10.05
C SER A 52 8.90 17.74 -10.93
N ALA A 53 8.23 18.73 -11.50
CA ALA A 53 7.10 18.51 -12.41
C ALA A 53 7.46 17.69 -13.66
N SER A 54 8.73 17.73 -14.10
CA SER A 54 9.21 16.92 -15.23
C SER A 54 9.15 15.41 -14.96
N ASN A 55 9.13 15.00 -13.70
CA ASN A 55 9.16 13.60 -13.29
C ASN A 55 7.74 13.02 -13.11
N TRP A 56 6.69 13.82 -13.34
CA TRP A 56 5.31 13.41 -13.18
C TRP A 56 4.47 13.71 -14.42
N ALA A 57 3.98 12.66 -15.07
CA ALA A 57 2.82 12.79 -15.93
C ALA A 57 1.60 13.12 -15.06
N GLY A 58 0.70 13.99 -15.52
CA GLY A 58 -0.49 14.37 -14.75
C GLY A 58 -0.23 15.35 -13.58
N GLY A 59 1.01 15.83 -13.41
CA GLY A 59 1.40 16.81 -12.40
C GLY A 59 1.84 16.19 -11.06
N VAL A 60 2.57 16.97 -10.27
CA VAL A 60 3.16 16.52 -9.00
C VAL A 60 2.07 16.20 -7.96
N PRO A 61 1.99 14.97 -7.42
CA PRO A 61 1.12 14.66 -6.30
C PRO A 61 1.62 15.34 -5.02
N ASN A 62 0.88 16.34 -4.55
CA ASN A 62 1.16 17.07 -3.32
C ASN A 62 -0.10 17.76 -2.74
N ALA A 63 -1.14 17.00 -2.45
CA ALA A 63 -2.38 17.45 -1.82
C ALA A 63 -3.05 16.31 -1.03
N ALA A 64 -3.95 16.64 -0.11
CA ALA A 64 -4.81 15.64 0.53
C ALA A 64 -5.61 14.87 -0.55
N GLY A 65 -5.72 13.56 -0.41
CA GLY A 65 -6.36 12.69 -1.41
C GLY A 65 -5.61 12.59 -2.74
N ALA A 66 -4.42 13.17 -2.86
CA ALA A 66 -3.63 13.02 -4.07
C ALA A 66 -3.12 11.59 -4.21
N VAL A 67 -3.33 10.99 -5.37
CA VAL A 67 -2.75 9.68 -5.71
C VAL A 67 -1.38 9.89 -6.34
N ALA A 68 -0.36 9.20 -5.84
CA ALA A 68 0.97 9.11 -6.43
C ALA A 68 1.18 7.71 -7.03
N ASN A 69 1.40 7.63 -8.34
CA ASN A 69 1.49 6.36 -9.05
C ASN A 69 2.93 6.09 -9.48
N PHE A 70 3.60 5.19 -8.79
CA PHE A 70 4.87 4.61 -9.18
C PHE A 70 4.56 3.28 -9.85
N LEU A 71 4.31 3.31 -11.16
CA LEU A 71 3.92 2.12 -11.94
C LEU A 71 5.11 1.54 -12.70
N ASP A 72 4.91 0.44 -13.43
CA ASP A 72 5.99 -0.33 -14.09
C ASP A 72 6.57 0.37 -15.34
N VAL A 73 7.06 1.59 -15.16
CA VAL A 73 7.64 2.44 -16.21
C VAL A 73 9.17 2.37 -16.22
N ALA A 74 9.78 1.85 -15.16
CA ALA A 74 11.23 1.72 -15.03
C ALA A 74 11.65 0.26 -15.18
N ALA A 75 12.62 0.00 -16.07
CA ALA A 75 13.15 -1.35 -16.31
C ALA A 75 14.02 -1.91 -15.16
N GLY A 76 14.07 -1.21 -14.02
CA GLY A 76 14.90 -1.54 -12.88
C GLY A 76 14.59 -0.66 -11.68
N LEU A 77 15.38 -0.82 -10.62
CA LEU A 77 15.19 -0.09 -9.38
C LEU A 77 15.27 1.42 -9.61
N THR A 78 14.28 2.16 -9.10
CA THR A 78 14.17 3.62 -9.19
C THR A 78 14.37 4.33 -7.85
N ASP A 79 15.28 5.30 -7.81
CA ASP A 79 15.56 6.13 -6.63
C ASP A 79 14.83 7.49 -6.71
N VAL A 80 13.91 7.74 -5.79
CA VAL A 80 13.06 8.95 -5.76
C VAL A 80 13.40 9.79 -4.54
N ASP A 81 13.85 11.03 -4.76
CA ASP A 81 14.28 11.92 -3.69
C ASP A 81 13.21 12.96 -3.33
N LEU A 82 12.91 13.09 -2.04
CA LEU A 82 12.15 14.21 -1.48
C LEU A 82 13.10 15.20 -0.81
N SER A 83 13.04 16.44 -1.25
CA SER A 83 13.75 17.57 -0.61
C SER A 83 12.84 18.40 0.31
N SER A 84 11.58 18.01 0.45
CA SER A 84 10.56 18.74 1.22
C SER A 84 9.50 17.80 1.76
N THR A 85 8.54 18.37 2.50
CA THR A 85 7.30 17.67 2.83
C THR A 85 6.38 17.62 1.60
N VAL A 86 5.79 16.46 1.33
CA VAL A 86 4.69 16.28 0.39
C VAL A 86 3.48 15.69 1.11
N ARG A 87 2.28 15.92 0.60
CA ARG A 87 1.03 15.33 1.10
C ARG A 87 0.36 14.50 0.01
N VAL A 88 -0.07 13.28 0.34
CA VAL A 88 -0.77 12.37 -0.57
C VAL A 88 -1.79 11.54 0.19
N GLY A 89 -2.85 11.12 -0.48
CA GLY A 89 -3.85 10.18 0.06
C GLY A 89 -3.55 8.73 -0.31
N THR A 90 -2.97 8.50 -1.49
CA THR A 90 -2.68 7.15 -1.98
C THR A 90 -1.30 7.10 -2.60
N VAL A 91 -0.55 6.03 -2.33
CA VAL A 91 0.73 5.72 -2.99
C VAL A 91 0.63 4.33 -3.61
N ASN A 92 0.63 4.26 -4.93
CA ASN A 92 0.64 2.99 -5.68
C ASN A 92 2.08 2.66 -6.07
N LEU A 93 2.54 1.46 -5.71
CA LEU A 93 3.86 0.92 -5.99
C LEU A 93 3.69 -0.36 -6.81
N GLU A 94 3.87 -0.22 -8.11
CA GLU A 94 3.91 -1.30 -9.10
C GLU A 94 5.22 -1.14 -9.90
N GLY A 95 6.05 -2.17 -10.00
CA GLY A 95 7.25 -2.12 -10.85
C GLY A 95 8.49 -2.70 -10.21
N ALA A 96 9.65 -2.51 -10.82
CA ALA A 96 10.91 -3.20 -10.47
C ALA A 96 11.60 -2.77 -9.15
N GLY A 97 10.89 -2.05 -8.27
CA GLY A 97 11.37 -1.59 -6.96
C GLY A 97 11.60 -0.08 -6.92
N TYR A 98 10.94 0.58 -5.98
CA TYR A 98 11.07 2.02 -5.74
C TYR A 98 11.70 2.26 -4.37
N ARG A 99 12.73 3.11 -4.32
CA ARG A 99 13.36 3.59 -3.10
C ARG A 99 13.05 5.09 -2.98
N VAL A 100 12.15 5.45 -2.08
CA VAL A 100 11.78 6.85 -1.83
C VAL A 100 12.53 7.33 -0.59
N SER A 101 13.32 8.40 -0.69
CA SER A 101 14.18 8.86 0.40
C SER A 101 14.18 10.38 0.61
N GLY A 102 14.64 10.81 1.79
CA GLY A 102 14.67 12.23 2.17
C GLY A 102 13.29 12.78 2.53
N GLY A 103 13.23 14.02 3.01
CA GLY A 103 11.98 14.73 3.27
C GLY A 103 10.94 13.97 4.11
N THR A 104 9.67 14.33 3.93
CA THR A 104 8.54 13.78 4.67
C THR A 104 7.35 13.54 3.74
N ILE A 105 6.70 12.39 3.86
CA ILE A 105 5.42 12.11 3.21
C ILE A 105 4.32 12.17 4.28
N ARG A 106 3.36 13.08 4.11
CA ARG A 106 2.14 13.12 4.92
C ARG A 106 1.04 12.32 4.22
N LEU A 107 0.55 11.29 4.90
CA LEU A 107 -0.50 10.39 4.42
C LEU A 107 -1.85 10.90 4.94
N ASP A 108 -2.59 11.54 4.04
CA ASP A 108 -3.86 12.21 4.28
C ASP A 108 -4.81 12.01 3.10
N ASN A 109 -5.88 11.24 3.30
CA ASN A 109 -6.90 10.99 2.30
C ASN A 109 -8.22 11.73 2.58
N ALA A 110 -8.11 12.96 3.11
CA ALA A 110 -9.23 13.90 3.22
C ALA A 110 -10.44 13.35 4.01
N GLY A 111 -10.18 12.63 5.11
CA GLY A 111 -11.19 12.06 5.99
C GLY A 111 -11.43 10.56 5.81
N SER A 112 -10.90 9.96 4.74
CA SER A 112 -10.78 8.51 4.59
C SER A 112 -9.40 8.03 5.07
N PRO A 113 -9.22 6.71 5.32
CA PRO A 113 -7.87 6.15 5.45
C PRO A 113 -7.04 6.43 4.20
N ALA A 114 -5.77 6.77 4.38
CA ALA A 114 -4.81 6.79 3.30
C ALA A 114 -4.35 5.38 2.95
N GLU A 115 -3.82 5.22 1.74
CA GLU A 115 -3.58 3.92 1.15
C GLU A 115 -2.16 3.83 0.59
N VAL A 116 -1.50 2.71 0.83
CA VAL A 116 -0.25 2.33 0.18
C VAL A 116 -0.44 0.96 -0.43
N HIS A 117 -0.41 0.88 -1.75
CA HIS A 117 -0.64 -0.36 -2.49
C HIS A 117 0.68 -0.88 -3.05
N VAL A 118 0.96 -2.17 -2.84
CA VAL A 118 2.15 -2.85 -3.37
C VAL A 118 1.70 -4.09 -4.13
N LEU A 119 1.72 -4.04 -5.47
CA LEU A 119 1.02 -5.03 -6.31
C LEU A 119 1.96 -6.01 -7.04
N GLY A 120 3.28 -5.91 -6.83
CA GLY A 120 4.28 -6.75 -7.47
C GLY A 120 5.33 -7.28 -6.50
N GLY A 121 6.03 -8.35 -6.87
CA GLY A 121 7.02 -9.03 -6.02
C GLY A 121 8.36 -8.30 -5.84
N ALA A 122 8.51 -7.07 -6.35
CA ALA A 122 9.71 -6.29 -6.12
C ALA A 122 9.75 -5.75 -4.70
N SER A 123 10.94 -5.62 -4.12
CA SER A 123 11.10 -5.00 -2.81
C SER A 123 11.10 -3.48 -2.95
N HIS A 124 10.09 -2.83 -2.38
CA HIS A 124 10.00 -1.37 -2.30
C HIS A 124 10.54 -0.87 -0.95
N ARG A 125 10.97 0.38 -0.90
CA ARG A 125 11.45 1.01 0.34
C ARG A 125 11.01 2.46 0.44
N LEU A 126 10.37 2.81 1.54
CA LEU A 126 10.06 4.17 1.97
C LEU A 126 11.05 4.56 3.07
N GLY A 127 12.16 5.20 2.68
CA GLY A 127 13.15 5.78 3.58
C GLY A 127 12.81 7.19 4.06
N SER A 128 11.87 7.88 3.43
CA SER A 128 11.32 9.16 3.91
C SER A 128 10.55 9.00 5.22
N SER A 129 10.56 10.02 6.08
CA SER A 129 9.69 10.04 7.26
C SER A 129 8.22 10.04 6.83
N LEU A 130 7.37 9.30 7.52
CA LEU A 130 5.93 9.24 7.27
C LEU A 130 5.17 9.93 8.40
N VAL A 131 4.17 10.74 8.05
CA VAL A 131 3.22 11.31 9.02
C VAL A 131 1.82 10.84 8.67
N LEU A 132 1.22 10.06 9.55
CA LEU A 132 -0.13 9.51 9.43
C LEU A 132 -1.13 10.54 9.97
N ASP A 133 -1.58 11.43 9.08
CA ASP A 133 -2.66 12.39 9.38
C ASP A 133 -4.03 11.70 9.46
N SER A 134 -4.14 10.55 8.79
CA SER A 134 -5.25 9.62 8.80
C SER A 134 -4.72 8.21 9.07
N ALA A 135 -5.59 7.26 9.42
CA ALA A 135 -5.21 5.85 9.42
C ALA A 135 -4.69 5.45 8.03
N VAL A 136 -3.74 4.52 7.97
CA VAL A 136 -3.14 4.09 6.70
C VAL A 136 -3.29 2.59 6.53
N VAL A 137 -3.80 2.20 5.36
CA VAL A 137 -3.87 0.80 4.93
C VAL A 137 -2.69 0.54 3.99
N PHE A 138 -1.84 -0.40 4.36
CA PHE A 138 -0.85 -1.02 3.48
C PHE A 138 -1.48 -2.28 2.88
N ASP A 139 -1.96 -2.22 1.64
CA ASP A 139 -2.39 -3.39 0.89
C ASP A 139 -1.20 -3.94 0.11
N ILE A 140 -0.62 -5.03 0.60
CA ILE A 140 0.60 -5.60 0.06
C ILE A 140 0.25 -6.97 -0.49
N ALA A 141 0.34 -7.14 -1.81
CA ALA A 141 0.01 -8.40 -2.46
C ALA A 141 0.82 -9.57 -1.90
N ALA A 142 0.23 -10.76 -1.89
CA ALA A 142 0.90 -11.98 -1.47
C ALA A 142 2.23 -12.18 -2.23
N GLY A 143 3.31 -12.43 -1.47
CA GLY A 143 4.67 -12.56 -2.01
C GLY A 143 5.39 -11.23 -2.30
N ALA A 144 4.71 -10.09 -2.16
CA ALA A 144 5.34 -8.77 -2.20
C ALA A 144 5.83 -8.33 -0.81
N ALA A 145 6.77 -7.37 -0.81
CA ALA A 145 7.29 -6.80 0.41
C ALA A 145 7.66 -5.33 0.25
N ILE A 146 7.48 -4.56 1.33
CA ILE A 146 7.92 -3.17 1.42
C ILE A 146 8.55 -2.90 2.79
N GLU A 147 9.63 -2.11 2.79
CA GLU A 147 10.22 -1.58 4.01
C GLU A 147 9.84 -0.11 4.22
N ALA A 148 9.19 0.21 5.34
CA ALA A 148 9.09 1.57 5.84
C ALA A 148 10.23 1.81 6.84
N ALA A 149 11.29 2.46 6.36
CA ALA A 149 12.53 2.67 7.08
C ALA A 149 12.67 4.07 7.69
N GLY A 150 11.91 5.05 7.20
CA GLY A 150 11.79 6.34 7.87
C GLY A 150 10.99 6.25 9.16
N ALA A 151 11.16 7.23 10.05
CA ALA A 151 10.33 7.33 11.25
C ALA A 151 8.88 7.61 10.87
N ILE A 152 7.95 6.87 11.49
CA ILE A 152 6.50 7.03 11.29
C ILE A 152 5.91 7.72 12.52
N SER A 153 5.13 8.77 12.31
CA SER A 153 4.52 9.58 13.37
C SER A 153 3.08 9.98 13.01
N GLY A 154 2.37 10.64 13.91
CA GLY A 154 1.01 11.15 13.66
C GLY A 154 -0.05 10.49 14.52
N ILE A 155 -1.31 10.83 14.26
CA ILE A 155 -2.46 10.34 15.03
C ILE A 155 -3.03 9.04 14.44
N GLY A 156 -2.78 8.78 13.15
CA GLY A 156 -3.28 7.59 12.47
C GLY A 156 -2.67 6.28 12.97
N GLY A 157 -3.39 5.19 12.73
CA GLY A 157 -2.89 3.82 12.90
C GLY A 157 -2.40 3.24 11.58
N ILE A 158 -1.78 2.07 11.66
CA ILE A 158 -1.36 1.26 10.51
C ILE A 158 -2.23 0.02 10.47
N GLU A 159 -2.79 -0.27 9.30
CA GLU A 159 -3.38 -1.56 8.96
C GLU A 159 -2.57 -2.18 7.82
N VAL A 160 -2.31 -3.48 7.88
CA VAL A 160 -1.63 -4.22 6.82
C VAL A 160 -2.51 -5.36 6.33
N GLY A 161 -2.77 -5.41 5.02
CA GLY A 161 -3.57 -6.40 4.33
C GLY A 161 -2.88 -6.94 3.06
N GLY A 162 -3.60 -7.79 2.32
CA GLY A 162 -3.19 -8.29 1.00
C GLY A 162 -2.33 -9.57 0.99
N GLY A 163 -1.82 -10.00 2.15
CA GLY A 163 -1.04 -11.24 2.29
C GLY A 163 0.48 -11.10 2.16
N GLY A 164 0.97 -9.88 1.95
CA GLY A 164 2.39 -9.56 1.82
C GLY A 164 3.07 -9.23 3.14
N THR A 165 4.27 -8.63 3.03
CA THR A 165 5.12 -8.29 4.19
C THR A 165 5.40 -6.79 4.27
N LEU A 166 5.07 -6.17 5.41
CA LEU A 166 5.53 -4.83 5.79
C LEU A 166 6.66 -4.94 6.80
N ARG A 167 7.85 -4.43 6.46
CA ARG A 167 8.95 -4.28 7.41
C ARG A 167 8.96 -2.86 7.98
N LEU A 168 8.82 -2.76 9.30
CA LEU A 168 8.93 -1.49 10.03
C LEU A 168 10.32 -1.44 10.70
N SER A 169 11.21 -0.59 10.19
CA SER A 169 12.57 -0.46 10.72
C SER A 169 12.87 0.91 11.36
N GLY A 170 11.98 1.89 11.20
CA GLY A 170 12.05 3.17 11.89
C GLY A 170 11.64 3.10 13.38
N GLY A 171 12.10 4.07 14.17
CA GLY A 171 11.58 4.34 15.50
C GLY A 171 10.29 5.14 15.39
N ASN A 172 9.16 4.49 15.65
CA ASN A 172 7.83 5.01 15.30
C ASN A 172 7.09 5.54 16.53
N THR A 173 6.34 6.62 16.34
CA THR A 173 5.59 7.33 17.40
C THR A 173 4.16 7.67 16.96
N TYR A 174 3.61 6.96 15.98
CA TYR A 174 2.20 7.09 15.65
C TYR A 174 1.33 6.57 16.81
N GLN A 175 0.16 7.18 17.00
CA GLN A 175 -0.68 6.95 18.18
C GLN A 175 -1.78 5.91 17.93
N GLY A 176 -2.22 5.73 16.68
CA GLY A 176 -3.25 4.76 16.34
C GLY A 176 -2.75 3.31 16.44
N PRO A 177 -3.67 2.34 16.36
CA PRO A 177 -3.34 0.92 16.48
C PRO A 177 -2.46 0.43 15.32
N THR A 178 -1.81 -0.72 15.53
CA THR A 178 -1.22 -1.52 14.45
C THR A 178 -2.08 -2.77 14.26
N ILE A 179 -2.72 -2.92 13.11
CA ILE A 179 -3.62 -4.02 12.77
C ILE A 179 -2.98 -4.89 11.69
N ILE A 180 -2.84 -6.19 11.95
CA ILE A 180 -2.28 -7.16 11.01
C ILE A 180 -3.40 -8.06 10.50
N ARG A 181 -3.86 -7.83 9.27
CA ARG A 181 -4.91 -8.61 8.59
C ARG A 181 -4.32 -9.58 7.58
N SER A 182 -4.36 -10.87 7.88
CA SER A 182 -3.93 -11.93 6.95
C SER A 182 -2.55 -11.69 6.30
N SER A 183 -1.65 -10.95 6.98
CA SER A 183 -0.39 -10.45 6.43
C SER A 183 0.75 -10.58 7.45
N THR A 184 1.98 -10.21 7.06
CA THR A 184 3.13 -10.20 7.98
C THR A 184 3.65 -8.79 8.24
N ILE A 185 3.88 -8.46 9.52
CA ILE A 185 4.73 -7.34 9.91
C ILE A 185 6.06 -7.85 10.44
N GLU A 186 7.17 -7.28 9.97
CA GLU A 186 8.52 -7.55 10.48
C GLU A 186 9.04 -6.39 11.32
N ILE A 187 9.59 -6.69 12.49
CA ILE A 187 10.20 -5.70 13.39
C ILE A 187 11.54 -6.16 13.97
N LEU A 188 12.36 -5.18 14.35
CA LEU A 188 13.59 -5.39 15.14
C LEU A 188 13.39 -5.05 16.62
N ALA A 189 12.45 -4.15 16.94
CA ALA A 189 12.17 -3.71 18.30
C ALA A 189 10.72 -3.24 18.44
N ASP A 190 10.19 -3.25 19.68
CA ASP A 190 8.85 -2.75 20.00
C ASP A 190 8.60 -1.31 19.54
N SER A 191 9.62 -0.44 19.56
CA SER A 191 9.51 0.95 19.06
C SER A 191 9.13 1.06 17.58
N ALA A 192 9.20 -0.02 16.79
CA ALA A 192 8.72 -0.05 15.42
C ALA A 192 7.18 -0.07 15.31
N LEU A 193 6.47 -0.43 16.37
CA LEU A 193 5.01 -0.61 16.36
C LEU A 193 4.23 0.66 16.77
N GLY A 194 4.90 1.81 16.89
CA GLY A 194 4.29 3.09 17.30
C GLY A 194 4.44 3.36 18.79
N ALA A 195 3.66 4.31 19.30
CA ALA A 195 3.68 4.72 20.71
C ALA A 195 3.43 3.53 21.66
N ALA A 196 3.92 3.60 22.90
CA ALA A 196 3.88 2.47 23.84
C ALA A 196 2.46 2.02 24.22
N ASP A 197 1.47 2.91 24.09
CA ASP A 197 0.05 2.68 24.33
C ASP A 197 -0.74 2.29 23.06
N SER A 198 -0.12 2.34 21.87
CA SER A 198 -0.76 1.89 20.63
C SER A 198 -1.01 0.37 20.68
N THR A 199 -2.26 -0.03 20.46
CA THR A 199 -2.66 -1.43 20.53
C THR A 199 -2.17 -2.20 19.31
N LEU A 200 -1.61 -3.40 19.53
CA LEU A 200 -1.33 -4.37 18.48
C LEU A 200 -2.53 -5.31 18.32
N VAL A 201 -3.11 -5.37 17.12
CA VAL A 201 -4.29 -6.17 16.82
C VAL A 201 -3.94 -7.22 15.76
N PHE A 202 -4.31 -8.47 16.02
CA PHE A 202 -4.20 -9.57 15.07
C PHE A 202 -5.57 -9.99 14.56
N ASP A 203 -5.64 -10.14 13.25
CA ASP A 203 -6.81 -10.59 12.49
C ASP A 203 -6.29 -11.56 11.40
N ASP A 204 -5.95 -12.78 11.81
CA ASP A 204 -5.26 -13.80 11.01
C ASP A 204 -3.83 -13.41 10.59
N GLY A 205 -3.14 -12.58 11.39
CA GLY A 205 -1.85 -11.98 11.07
C GLY A 205 -0.61 -12.66 11.67
N VAL A 206 0.57 -12.27 11.16
CA VAL A 206 1.88 -12.67 11.67
C VAL A 206 2.70 -11.45 12.10
N LEU A 207 3.23 -11.46 13.32
CA LEU A 207 4.30 -10.55 13.73
C LEU A 207 5.61 -11.34 13.76
N ARG A 208 6.54 -11.01 12.87
CA ARG A 208 7.86 -11.62 12.80
C ARG A 208 8.90 -10.75 13.52
N ILE A 209 9.55 -11.37 14.50
CA ILE A 209 10.57 -10.77 15.37
C ILE A 209 11.95 -11.15 14.86
N LEU A 210 12.68 -10.17 14.34
CA LEU A 210 13.99 -10.39 13.72
C LEU A 210 15.16 -10.19 14.70
N ASP A 211 14.94 -9.47 15.80
CA ASP A 211 15.88 -9.33 16.90
C ASP A 211 15.19 -9.36 18.26
N SER A 212 15.93 -9.68 19.32
CA SER A 212 15.36 -9.84 20.66
C SER A 212 14.73 -8.54 21.16
N THR A 213 13.50 -8.62 21.66
CA THR A 213 12.75 -7.42 22.10
C THR A 213 11.69 -7.74 23.15
N ALA A 214 11.18 -6.70 23.79
CA ALA A 214 10.13 -6.75 24.80
C ALA A 214 8.95 -5.88 24.36
N ILE A 215 7.76 -6.49 24.26
CA ILE A 215 6.53 -5.80 23.90
C ILE A 215 5.76 -5.45 25.19
N HIS A 216 5.53 -4.15 25.37
CA HIS A 216 4.86 -3.56 26.55
C HIS A 216 3.48 -2.97 26.22
N ARG A 217 3.02 -3.11 24.98
CA ARG A 217 1.74 -2.56 24.52
C ARG A 217 0.59 -3.57 24.63
N PRO A 218 -0.67 -3.14 24.69
CA PRO A 218 -1.82 -4.05 24.66
C PRO A 218 -1.85 -4.89 23.37
N ILE A 219 -2.23 -6.16 23.51
CA ILE A 219 -2.35 -7.09 22.38
C ILE A 219 -3.77 -7.66 22.35
N LEU A 220 -4.43 -7.53 21.21
CA LEU A 220 -5.78 -8.03 20.97
C LEU A 220 -5.78 -9.00 19.80
N LEU A 221 -6.40 -10.16 19.99
CA LEU A 221 -6.68 -11.14 18.96
C LEU A 221 -8.18 -11.11 18.65
N ILE A 222 -8.51 -10.71 17.43
CA ILE A 222 -9.86 -10.80 16.84
C ILE A 222 -9.92 -11.87 15.73
N GLY A 223 -8.82 -12.61 15.57
CA GLY A 223 -8.60 -13.72 14.65
C GLY A 223 -7.33 -14.45 15.08
N ASP A 224 -6.85 -15.39 14.25
CA ASP A 224 -5.61 -16.11 14.56
C ASP A 224 -4.41 -15.15 14.63
N ALA A 225 -3.45 -15.47 15.50
CA ALA A 225 -2.20 -14.73 15.61
C ALA A 225 -1.02 -15.67 15.59
N THR A 226 0.03 -15.27 14.86
CA THR A 226 1.33 -15.91 14.93
C THR A 226 2.39 -14.91 15.36
N PHE A 227 3.12 -15.23 16.43
CA PHE A 227 4.42 -14.62 16.69
C PHE A 227 5.52 -15.54 16.15
N GLU A 228 6.21 -15.07 15.12
CA GLU A 228 7.32 -15.78 14.51
C GLU A 228 8.64 -15.19 15.01
N VAL A 229 9.34 -15.89 15.90
CA VAL A 229 10.57 -15.39 16.51
C VAL A 229 11.76 -16.08 15.87
N ALA A 230 12.65 -15.30 15.25
CA ALA A 230 13.83 -15.84 14.60
C ALA A 230 14.69 -16.69 15.57
N ALA A 231 15.30 -17.75 15.05
CA ALA A 231 16.13 -18.66 15.84
C ALA A 231 17.22 -17.92 16.62
N GLY A 232 17.36 -18.27 17.91
CA GLY A 232 18.31 -17.62 18.83
C GLY A 232 17.88 -16.25 19.35
N ARG A 233 16.68 -15.74 18.98
CA ARG A 233 16.10 -14.52 19.53
C ARG A 233 15.08 -14.81 20.63
N VAL A 234 14.80 -13.78 21.43
CA VAL A 234 13.83 -13.83 22.54
C VAL A 234 12.81 -12.72 22.36
N LEU A 235 11.53 -13.08 22.39
CA LEU A 235 10.42 -12.15 22.54
C LEU A 235 9.91 -12.22 23.99
N GLN A 236 9.87 -11.08 24.67
CA GLN A 236 9.24 -10.96 25.98
C GLN A 236 7.92 -10.19 25.88
N LEU A 237 6.85 -10.72 26.46
CA LEU A 237 5.52 -10.12 26.42
C LEU A 237 5.12 -9.70 27.83
N PHE A 238 5.11 -8.39 28.07
CA PHE A 238 4.83 -7.78 29.37
C PHE A 238 3.41 -7.23 29.50
N SER A 239 2.58 -7.43 28.49
CA SER A 239 1.18 -7.02 28.52
C SER A 239 0.27 -8.24 28.37
N PRO A 240 -0.92 -8.22 29.00
CA PRO A 240 -1.92 -9.24 28.76
C PRO A 240 -2.26 -9.34 27.27
N ILE A 241 -2.41 -10.57 26.79
CA ILE A 241 -2.99 -10.86 25.47
C ILE A 241 -4.48 -11.13 25.68
N TYR A 242 -5.34 -10.37 25.01
CA TYR A 242 -6.79 -10.55 25.01
C TYR A 242 -7.22 -11.39 23.81
N LEU A 243 -8.00 -12.45 24.06
CA LEU A 243 -8.52 -13.35 23.03
C LEU A 243 -10.06 -13.26 22.95
N ASP A 244 -10.61 -13.25 21.73
CA ASP A 244 -12.06 -13.22 21.48
C ASP A 244 -12.80 -14.56 21.70
N GLY A 245 -12.10 -15.58 22.19
CA GLY A 245 -12.66 -16.91 22.48
C GLY A 245 -12.67 -17.89 21.30
N GLY A 246 -12.44 -17.41 20.05
CA GLY A 246 -12.24 -18.25 18.86
C GLY A 246 -10.81 -18.26 18.33
N SER A 247 -10.02 -17.23 18.67
CA SER A 247 -8.66 -17.02 18.18
C SER A 247 -7.66 -18.11 18.59
N ARG A 248 -6.79 -18.53 17.67
CA ARG A 248 -5.61 -19.37 17.97
C ARG A 248 -4.34 -18.53 18.04
N LEU A 249 -3.61 -18.67 19.15
CA LEU A 249 -2.27 -18.10 19.32
C LEU A 249 -1.20 -19.13 18.96
N THR A 250 -0.35 -18.79 17.98
CA THR A 250 0.73 -19.64 17.48
C THR A 250 2.09 -18.98 17.71
N PHE A 251 3.09 -19.79 18.06
CA PHE A 251 4.50 -19.38 18.16
C PHE A 251 5.34 -20.21 17.18
N SER A 252 6.21 -19.56 16.41
CA SER A 252 7.03 -20.21 15.37
C SER A 252 8.44 -19.56 15.25
N GLY A 253 9.25 -20.00 14.28
CA GLY A 253 10.55 -19.38 13.95
C GLY A 253 11.79 -19.91 14.71
N GLY A 254 11.60 -20.76 15.72
CA GLY A 254 12.69 -21.41 16.47
C GLY A 254 13.33 -20.56 17.57
N GLY A 255 12.87 -19.32 17.76
CA GLY A 255 13.19 -18.47 18.90
C GLY A 255 12.37 -18.80 20.15
N ARG A 256 12.66 -18.09 21.25
CA ARG A 256 11.97 -18.24 22.54
C ARG A 256 10.95 -17.13 22.75
N VAL A 257 9.80 -17.47 23.33
CA VAL A 257 8.77 -16.51 23.75
C VAL A 257 8.55 -16.64 25.25
N ASP A 258 8.68 -15.52 25.97
CA ASP A 258 8.42 -15.42 27.40
C ASP A 258 7.14 -14.61 27.65
N LEU A 259 6.11 -15.27 28.18
CA LEU A 259 4.82 -14.66 28.53
C LEU A 259 4.85 -14.14 29.97
N ASN A 260 5.44 -12.96 30.18
CA ASN A 260 5.65 -12.40 31.51
C ASN A 260 4.35 -11.92 32.21
N SER A 261 3.29 -11.65 31.44
CA SER A 261 1.99 -11.17 31.95
C SER A 261 0.82 -12.13 31.75
N GLY A 262 1.06 -13.32 31.21
CA GLY A 262 0.04 -14.36 30.98
C GLY A 262 -0.97 -14.04 29.86
N LEU A 263 -2.00 -14.89 29.75
CA LEU A 263 -3.09 -14.78 28.78
C LEU A 263 -4.39 -14.42 29.48
N VAL A 264 -5.21 -13.55 28.86
CA VAL A 264 -6.53 -13.16 29.37
C VAL A 264 -7.60 -13.50 28.34
N PHE A 265 -8.59 -14.27 28.76
CA PHE A 265 -9.76 -14.58 27.92
C PHE A 265 -10.85 -13.54 28.14
N GLY A 266 -11.38 -12.98 27.05
CA GLY A 266 -12.43 -11.96 27.09
C GLY A 266 -11.95 -10.55 26.72
N PRO A 267 -12.87 -9.57 26.67
CA PRO A 267 -12.58 -8.23 26.19
C PRO A 267 -11.64 -7.46 27.14
N PRO A 268 -10.88 -6.48 26.61
CA PRO A 268 -10.07 -5.60 27.45
C PRO A 268 -10.93 -4.79 28.42
N PRO A 269 -10.38 -4.37 29.58
CA PRO A 269 -11.10 -3.69 30.67
C PRO A 269 -11.66 -2.30 30.30
N SER A 270 -11.43 -1.81 29.08
CA SER A 270 -12.03 -0.61 28.49
C SER A 270 -12.04 -0.80 26.97
N PRO A 271 -13.00 -0.23 26.22
CA PRO A 271 -13.01 -0.39 24.77
C PRO A 271 -11.78 0.32 24.19
N LEU A 272 -10.76 -0.46 23.83
CA LEU A 272 -9.50 0.05 23.28
C LEU A 272 -9.65 0.54 21.83
N LEU A 273 -10.74 0.19 21.13
CA LEU A 273 -10.95 0.58 19.74
C LEU A 273 -12.40 0.32 19.30
N ASP A 274 -13.05 1.30 18.71
CA ASP A 274 -14.26 1.09 17.90
C ASP A 274 -13.80 0.61 16.52
N ILE A 275 -13.53 -0.69 16.39
CA ILE A 275 -13.18 -1.32 15.11
C ILE A 275 -14.49 -1.41 14.32
N GLN A 276 -14.88 -0.30 13.70
CA GLN A 276 -15.93 -0.34 12.69
C GLN A 276 -15.45 -1.29 11.59
N PRO A 277 -16.22 -2.33 11.22
CA PRO A 277 -15.86 -3.18 10.11
C PRO A 277 -15.72 -2.30 8.86
N VAL A 278 -14.52 -2.28 8.29
CA VAL A 278 -14.31 -1.71 6.96
C VAL A 278 -15.20 -2.54 6.02
N PRO A 279 -16.14 -1.94 5.27
CA PRO A 279 -16.96 -2.71 4.36
C PRO A 279 -16.04 -3.44 3.39
N GLU A 280 -16.26 -4.75 3.21
CA GLU A 280 -15.54 -5.56 2.22
C GLU A 280 -15.42 -4.78 0.90
N PRO A 281 -14.25 -4.75 0.25
CA PRO A 281 -14.13 -4.15 -1.06
C PRO A 281 -15.13 -4.86 -1.96
N ALA A 282 -16.14 -4.12 -2.42
CA ALA A 282 -17.17 -4.61 -3.31
C ALA A 282 -16.47 -5.41 -4.41
N SER A 283 -16.76 -6.71 -4.42
CA SER A 283 -16.10 -7.69 -5.25
C SER A 283 -15.94 -7.15 -6.66
N VAL A 284 -14.72 -7.29 -7.19
CA VAL A 284 -14.39 -7.15 -8.61
C VAL A 284 -15.32 -8.07 -9.41
N MET A 285 -16.50 -7.58 -9.76
CA MET A 285 -17.45 -8.26 -10.63
C MET A 285 -17.38 -7.59 -12.01
N ALA A 286 -16.49 -8.14 -12.82
CA ALA A 286 -16.57 -8.24 -14.27
C ALA A 286 -17.15 -7.03 -15.04
N ILE A 287 -16.24 -6.23 -15.60
CA ILE A 287 -16.48 -5.55 -16.87
C ILE A 287 -16.72 -6.64 -17.93
N ALA A 288 -17.98 -6.96 -18.20
CA ALA A 288 -18.40 -7.78 -19.32
C ALA A 288 -19.71 -7.25 -19.93
N CYS A 289 -19.60 -6.78 -21.17
CA CYS A 289 -20.66 -6.60 -22.17
C CYS A 289 -21.81 -5.62 -21.86
N ALA A 290 -21.59 -4.34 -22.18
CA ALA A 290 -22.65 -3.48 -22.70
C ALA A 290 -23.01 -3.91 -24.14
N ALA A 291 -23.88 -4.91 -24.28
CA ALA A 291 -24.52 -5.24 -25.55
C ALA A 291 -25.77 -4.37 -25.75
N VAL A 292 -25.61 -3.34 -26.58
CA VAL A 292 -26.55 -2.88 -27.61
C VAL A 292 -28.04 -2.97 -27.25
N MET A 293 -28.58 -1.87 -26.73
CA MET A 293 -30.01 -1.61 -26.80
C MET A 293 -30.35 -1.14 -28.23
N CYS A 294 -30.57 -2.08 -29.15
CA CYS A 294 -31.04 -1.77 -30.49
C CYS A 294 -32.52 -1.35 -30.43
N ARG A 295 -32.82 -0.05 -30.26
CA ARG A 295 -34.17 0.47 -30.54
C ARG A 295 -34.33 0.66 -32.05
N ARG A 296 -35.05 -0.28 -32.66
CA ARG A 296 -35.59 -0.14 -34.03
C ARG A 296 -36.62 1.01 -34.02
N ARG A 297 -36.31 2.15 -34.65
CA ARG A 297 -37.35 3.09 -35.12
C ARG A 297 -37.36 3.05 -36.64
N ARG A 298 -38.45 2.50 -37.19
CA ARG A 298 -38.84 2.77 -38.58
C ARG A 298 -39.40 4.19 -38.64
N ARG A 299 -38.79 5.04 -39.46
CA ARG A 299 -39.45 5.82 -40.51
C ARG A 299 -38.38 6.27 -41.49
#